data_AF-A0A0S8DJV8-F1
#
_entry.id   AF-A0A0S8DJV8-F1
#
_cell.length_a   1.000
_cell.length_b   1.000
_cell.length_c   1.000
_cell.angle_alpha   90.00
_cell.angle_beta   90.00
_cell.angle_gamma   90.00
#
_symmetry.space_group_name_H-M   'P 1'
#
loop_
_entity.id
_entity.type
_entity.pdbx_description
1 polymer ?
#
loop_
_entity_poly.entity_id
_entity_poly.type
_entity_poly.pdbx_seq_one_letter_code
_entity_poly.pdbx_strand_id
1 'polypeptide(L)' 'MDASKQTRRGFLKMLGAAAGTLMVRPAAFGRRSSARKPNVVLIFTDDQGSIDVNCYGARDLYTENLDRLAAQGT' A
#
# COMPACT_ATOMS: atom_id res chain seq x y z
N MET A 1 -46.97 10.57 45.16
CA MET A 1 -47.14 11.50 44.02
C MET A 1 -45.85 12.28 43.92
N ASP A 2 -45.01 12.24 42.89
CA ASP A 2 -45.23 12.02 41.46
C ASP A 2 -43.99 11.31 40.89
N ALA A 3 -44.08 10.00 40.65
CA ALA A 3 -43.09 9.22 39.92
C ALA A 3 -43.41 9.29 38.43
N SER A 4 -43.46 10.49 37.86
CA SER A 4 -43.64 10.65 36.41
C SER A 4 -43.18 12.04 35.98
N LYS A 5 -42.16 12.09 35.13
CA LYS A 5 -42.00 13.05 34.02
C LYS A 5 -40.56 13.05 33.50
N GLN A 6 -40.09 11.88 33.07
CA GLN A 6 -39.06 11.86 32.04
C GLN A 6 -39.75 12.29 30.73
N THR A 7 -39.74 13.60 30.46
CA THR A 7 -40.47 14.19 29.34
C THR A 7 -39.97 13.66 28.00
N ARG A 8 -40.90 13.32 27.09
CA ARG A 8 -40.66 12.87 25.70
C ARG A 8 -39.69 13.78 24.93
N ARG A 9 -39.68 15.07 25.27
CA ARG A 9 -38.73 16.08 24.76
C ARG A 9 -37.27 15.78 25.13
N GLY A 10 -37.00 15.25 26.31
CA GLY A 10 -35.66 14.85 26.73
C GLY A 10 -35.16 13.62 25.97
N PHE A 11 -36.05 12.66 25.71
CA PHE A 11 -35.74 11.47 24.90
C PHE A 11 -35.45 11.82 23.43
N LEU A 12 -36.25 12.70 22.81
CA LEU A 12 -35.97 13.19 21.45
C LEU A 12 -34.66 13.97 21.36
N LYS A 13 -34.31 14.77 22.37
CA LYS A 13 -33.03 15.50 22.43
C LYS A 13 -31.83 14.56 22.55
N MET A 14 -31.96 13.48 23.32
CA MET A 14 -30.89 12.49 23.49
C MET A 14 -30.68 11.64 22.21
N LEU A 15 -31.76 11.29 21.51
CA LEU A 15 -31.70 10.64 20.18
C LEU A 15 -31.08 11.55 19.11
N GLY A 16 -31.43 12.84 19.11
CA GLY A 16 -30.85 13.83 18.19
C GLY A 16 -29.35 14.06 18.42
N ALA A 17 -28.90 14.09 19.68
CA ALA A 17 -27.49 14.25 20.03
C ALA A 17 -26.64 13.01 19.69
N ALA A 18 -27.20 11.80 19.83
CA ALA A 18 -26.54 10.56 19.40
C ALA A 18 -26.46 10.42 17.86
N ALA A 19 -27.42 10.99 17.13
CA ALA A 19 -27.41 11.01 15.67
C ALA A 19 -26.40 12.02 15.08
N GLY A 20 -26.11 13.12 15.77
CA GLY A 20 -25.18 14.15 15.31
C GLY A 20 -23.71 13.71 15.33
N THR A 21 -23.31 12.90 16.31
CA THR A 21 -21.90 12.47 16.48
C THR A 21 -21.50 11.37 15.49
N LEU A 22 -22.45 10.72 14.82
CA LEU A 22 -22.17 9.67 13.82
C LEU A 22 -21.93 10.22 12.40
N MET A 23 -22.09 11.54 12.19
CA MET A 23 -21.99 12.15 10.84
C MET A 23 -20.67 12.86 10.52
N VAL A 24 -19.72 12.97 11.46
CA VAL A 24 -18.36 13.38 11.12
C VAL A 24 -17.53 12.14 10.83
N ARG A 25 -17.73 11.57 9.63
CA ARG A 25 -16.71 10.72 9.02
C ARG A 25 -15.50 11.63 8.83
N PRO A 26 -14.33 11.40 9.46
CA PRO A 26 -13.14 12.09 9.00
C PRO A 26 -13.01 11.71 7.53
N ALA A 27 -13.04 12.72 6.65
CA ALA A 27 -12.70 12.56 5.26
C ALA A 27 -11.19 12.28 5.14
N ALA A 28 -10.72 11.23 5.80
CA ALA A 28 -9.46 10.59 5.53
C ALA A 28 -9.65 9.66 4.33
N PHE A 29 -10.25 10.18 3.25
CA PHE A 29 -9.87 9.71 1.93
C PHE A 29 -8.48 10.29 1.67
N GLY A 30 -7.49 9.70 2.36
CA GLY A 30 -6.12 9.80 1.93
C GLY A 30 -6.14 9.45 0.45
N ARG A 31 -5.74 10.41 -0.37
CA ARG A 31 -5.61 10.24 -1.80
C ARG A 31 -4.60 9.12 -1.98
N ARG A 32 -5.08 7.89 -2.16
CA ARG A 32 -4.22 6.74 -2.44
C ARG A 32 -3.65 7.07 -3.80
N SER A 33 -2.45 7.63 -3.83
CA SER A 33 -1.65 7.69 -5.04
C SER A 33 -1.66 6.26 -5.56
N SER A 34 -2.40 6.00 -6.64
CA SER A 34 -2.26 4.71 -7.29
C SER A 34 -0.85 4.74 -7.82
N ALA A 35 0.06 4.09 -7.09
CA ALA A 35 1.43 3.96 -7.52
C ALA A 35 1.36 3.41 -8.94
N ARG A 36 1.90 4.18 -9.90
CA ARG A 36 1.89 3.76 -11.29
C ARG A 36 2.53 2.38 -11.31
N LYS A 37 1.86 1.41 -11.95
CA LYS A 37 2.42 0.07 -12.09
C LYS A 37 3.81 0.21 -12.72
N PRO A 38 4.83 -0.48 -12.20
CA PRO A 38 6.16 -0.42 -12.79
C PRO A 38 6.10 -0.98 -14.22
N ASN A 39 7.00 -0.48 -15.07
CA ASN A 39 7.27 -1.14 -16.34
C ASN A 39 8.05 -2.43 -16.03
N VAL A 40 7.70 -3.52 -16.71
CA VAL A 40 8.38 -4.81 -16.56
C VAL A 40 9.12 -5.10 -17.86
N VAL A 41 10.41 -5.37 -17.77
CA VAL A 41 11.25 -5.82 -18.89
C VAL A 41 11.82 -7.18 -18.52
N LEU A 42 11.48 -8.20 -19.32
CA LEU A 42 12.04 -9.55 -19.16
C LEU A 42 13.18 -9.72 -20.16
N ILE A 43 14.38 -9.96 -19.65
CA ILE A 43 15.55 -10.33 -20.44
C ILE A 43 15.76 -11.82 -20.20
N PHE A 44 15.66 -12.60 -21.27
CA PHE A 44 15.84 -14.05 -21.23
C PHE A 44 16.87 -14.44 -22.28
N THR A 45 17.82 -15.26 -21.85
CA THR A 45 18.94 -15.74 -22.65
C THR A 45 18.86 -17.26 -22.73
N ASP A 46 19.13 -17.80 -23.91
CA ASP A 46 19.20 -19.25 -24.11
C ASP A 46 20.53 -19.80 -23.56
N ASP A 47 20.48 -20.97 -22.91
CA ASP A 47 21.63 -21.72 -22.39
C ASP A 47 22.65 -20.97 -21.51
N GLN A 48 22.30 -19.80 -20.96
CA GLN A 48 23.19 -19.09 -20.04
C GLN A 48 23.16 -19.71 -18.64
N GLY A 49 24.29 -20.27 -18.22
CA GLY A 49 24.51 -20.85 -16.90
C GLY A 49 25.02 -19.85 -15.85
N SER A 50 25.06 -20.28 -14.59
CA SER A 50 25.57 -19.46 -13.48
C SER A 50 27.07 -19.14 -13.61
N ILE A 51 27.82 -19.96 -14.35
CA ILE A 51 29.26 -19.76 -14.58
C ILE A 51 29.54 -18.75 -15.70
N ASP A 52 28.50 -18.20 -16.34
CA ASP A 52 28.66 -17.31 -17.49
C ASP A 52 28.57 -15.81 -17.15
N VAL A 53 28.40 -15.46 -15.87
CA VAL A 53 28.26 -14.07 -15.41
C VAL A 53 29.31 -13.74 -14.36
N ASN A 54 29.98 -12.61 -14.52
CA ASN A 54 31.09 -12.20 -13.65
C ASN A 54 30.66 -11.97 -12.19
N CYS A 55 29.45 -11.45 -11.94
CA CYS A 55 28.91 -11.36 -10.57
C CYS A 55 28.77 -12.73 -9.86
N TYR A 56 28.81 -13.86 -10.59
CA TYR A 56 28.86 -15.21 -10.06
C TYR A 56 30.24 -15.88 -10.13
N GLY A 57 31.26 -15.14 -10.57
CA GLY A 57 32.66 -15.58 -10.55
C GLY A 57 33.27 -15.92 -11.92
N ALA A 58 32.56 -15.74 -13.02
CA ALA A 58 33.14 -15.81 -14.36
C ALA A 58 34.22 -14.71 -14.52
N ARG A 59 35.43 -15.04 -14.98
CA ARG A 59 36.53 -14.04 -15.10
C ARG A 59 36.99 -13.80 -16.55
N ASP A 60 36.51 -14.63 -17.46
CA ASP A 60 36.82 -14.68 -18.87
C ASP A 60 35.73 -14.05 -19.74
N LEU A 61 34.55 -13.80 -19.18
CA LEU A 61 33.41 -13.17 -19.84
C LEU A 61 33.21 -11.73 -19.36
N TYR A 62 32.85 -10.86 -20.30
CA TYR A 62 32.62 -9.44 -20.03
C TYR A 62 31.12 -9.16 -19.92
N THR A 63 30.62 -9.03 -18.68
CA THR A 63 29.19 -8.92 -18.38
C THR A 63 28.83 -7.63 -17.64
N GLU A 64 29.50 -6.51 -17.92
CA GLU A 64 29.36 -5.25 -17.14
C GLU A 64 27.92 -4.77 -16.95
N ASN A 65 27.06 -4.91 -17.95
CA ASN A 65 25.65 -4.52 -17.83
C ASN A 65 24.88 -5.42 -16.86
N LEU A 66 25.13 -6.73 -16.89
CA LEU A 66 24.52 -7.68 -15.97
C LEU A 66 25.10 -7.50 -14.56
N ASP A 67 26.41 -7.26 -14.46
CA ASP A 67 27.09 -6.99 -13.18
C ASP A 67 26.53 -5.73 -12.52
N ARG A 68 26.34 -4.65 -13.30
CA ARG A 68 25.72 -3.41 -12.82
C ARG A 68 24.27 -3.62 -12.39
N LEU A 69 23.50 -4.40 -13.15
CA LEU A 69 22.11 -4.74 -12.77
C LEU A 69 22.07 -5.52 -11.46
N ALA A 70 22.96 -6.52 -11.30
CA ALA A 70 23.09 -7.31 -10.08
C ALA A 70 23.51 -6.45 -8.88
N ALA A 71 24.41 -5.49 -9.07
CA ALA A 71 24.84 -4.58 -7.99
C ALA A 71 23.78 -3.54 -7.59
N GLN A 72 22.84 -3.21 -8.48
CA GLN A 72 21.78 -2.22 -8.24
C GLN A 72 20.48 -2.84 -7.73
N GLY A 73 20.37 -4.17 -7.73
CA GLY A 73 19.17 -4.92 -7.37
C GLY A 73 19.49 -6.16 -6.52
N THR A 74 18.54 -7.09 -6.43
CA THR A 74 18.63 -8.34 -5.66
C THR A 74 17.84 -9.44 -6.34
#